data_AF-A0A1H2FF76-F1
#
_entry.id   AF-A0A1H2FF76-F1
#
_cell.length_a   1.000
_cell.length_b   1.000
_cell.length_c   1.000
_cell.angle_alpha   90.00
_cell.angle_beta   90.00
_cell.angle_gamma   90.00
#
_symmetry.space_group_name_H-M   'P 1'
#
loop_
_entity.id
_entity.type
_entity.pdbx_description
1 polymer ?
#
loop_
_entity_poly.entity_id
_entity_poly.type
_entity_poly.pdbx_seq_one_letter_code
_entity_poly.pdbx_strand_id
1 'polypeptide(L)'
;MLYHIKDPYLVFTTIGPGTLYEDNGIIPKAEPALKETLGKLTTEEFYNSPMRVKKAEEAKDQLNMELNLKGIEVDQVLVRYFKYSPEIQKNIEAKKLQDQMVFTNRAAARAAKEEAQLKKIVQEGMVIAAVEMENGKAYVTRKIAEKDLYVRSIKANADLLVKLAEAERVRLKNAALKGIGSDRMVGLKMAQAYKGLDLIILPSDGAHGVNPLDLNNTLQLFDVRKRGEK
;
A
#
# COMPACT_ATOMS: atom_id res chain seq x y z
N MET A 1 -23.62 -62.90 24.84
CA MET A 1 -22.65 -63.56 25.72
C MET A 1 -22.64 -65.02 25.34
N LEU A 2 -21.48 -65.61 25.19
CA LEU A 2 -21.29 -67.04 24.97
C LEU A 2 -20.74 -67.61 26.28
N TYR A 3 -21.37 -68.66 26.79
CA TYR A 3 -21.01 -69.29 28.04
C TYR A 3 -21.30 -70.79 27.95
N HIS A 4 -20.65 -71.56 28.80
CA HIS A 4 -20.91 -72.99 28.97
C HIS A 4 -20.93 -73.36 30.46
N ILE A 5 -21.59 -74.48 30.76
CA ILE A 5 -21.65 -75.02 32.12
C ILE A 5 -20.47 -75.96 32.31
N LYS A 6 -19.58 -75.62 33.25
CA LYS A 6 -18.40 -76.41 33.59
C LYS A 6 -18.73 -77.48 34.62
N ASP A 7 -19.52 -77.12 35.63
CA ASP A 7 -19.96 -78.04 36.69
C ASP A 7 -21.49 -77.95 36.87
N PRO A 8 -22.24 -78.89 36.28
CA PRO A 8 -23.69 -78.94 36.40
C PRO A 8 -24.20 -79.14 37.84
N TYR A 9 -23.41 -79.80 38.71
CA TYR A 9 -23.80 -80.07 40.09
C TYR A 9 -23.74 -78.80 40.94
N LEU A 10 -22.69 -77.98 40.74
CA LEU A 10 -22.58 -76.66 41.39
C LEU A 10 -23.70 -75.71 40.95
N VAL A 11 -24.02 -75.67 39.65
CA VAL A 11 -25.12 -74.84 39.13
C VAL A 11 -26.45 -75.23 39.77
N PHE A 12 -26.72 -76.54 39.83
CA PHE A 12 -27.96 -77.07 40.39
C PHE A 12 -28.11 -76.78 41.89
N THR A 13 -27.01 -76.90 42.65
CA THR A 13 -27.03 -76.71 44.11
C THR A 13 -27.03 -75.24 44.53
N THR A 14 -26.39 -74.36 43.77
CA THR A 14 -26.27 -72.94 44.14
C THR A 14 -27.36 -72.03 43.57
N ILE A 15 -27.81 -72.26 42.32
CA ILE A 15 -28.78 -71.38 41.66
C ILE A 15 -30.16 -72.03 41.53
N GLY A 16 -30.19 -73.34 41.30
CA GLY A 16 -31.41 -74.14 41.23
C GLY A 16 -31.64 -74.82 39.88
N PRO A 17 -32.67 -75.68 39.79
CA PRO A 17 -32.98 -76.48 38.61
C PRO A 17 -33.58 -75.67 37.45
N GLY A 18 -33.54 -76.24 36.25
CA GLY A 18 -34.22 -75.69 35.07
C GLY A 18 -33.50 -74.49 34.46
N THR A 19 -34.24 -73.43 34.13
CA THR A 19 -33.71 -72.19 33.52
C THR A 19 -33.31 -71.13 34.55
N LEU A 20 -33.41 -71.43 35.84
CA LEU A 20 -33.14 -70.47 36.93
C LEU A 20 -31.71 -69.92 36.92
N TYR A 21 -30.75 -70.66 36.35
CA TYR A 21 -29.38 -70.18 36.22
C TYR A 21 -29.24 -68.98 35.26
N GLU A 22 -30.15 -68.83 34.29
CA GLU A 22 -30.17 -67.67 33.40
C GLU A 22 -30.77 -66.45 34.11
N ASP A 23 -31.97 -66.61 34.69
CA ASP A 23 -32.75 -65.52 35.28
C ASP A 23 -32.16 -65.01 36.61
N ASN A 24 -31.69 -65.91 37.46
CA ASN A 24 -31.18 -65.56 38.80
C ASN A 24 -29.65 -65.57 38.89
N GLY A 25 -28.98 -66.15 37.88
CA GLY A 25 -27.52 -66.27 37.85
C GLY A 25 -26.88 -65.28 36.89
N ILE A 26 -27.01 -65.57 35.59
CA ILE A 26 -26.24 -64.90 34.55
C ILE A 26 -26.74 -63.48 34.31
N ILE A 27 -28.03 -63.26 34.04
CA ILE A 27 -28.58 -61.95 33.70
C ILE A 27 -28.32 -60.88 34.78
N PRO A 28 -28.65 -61.09 36.07
CA PRO A 28 -28.51 -60.07 37.10
C PRO A 28 -27.05 -59.75 37.44
N LYS A 29 -26.10 -60.61 37.05
CA LYS A 29 -24.65 -60.38 37.22
C LYS A 29 -24.01 -59.80 35.97
N ALA A 30 -24.44 -60.23 34.79
CA ALA A 30 -24.00 -59.73 33.51
C ALA A 30 -24.30 -58.24 33.34
N GLU A 31 -25.52 -57.80 33.64
CA GLU A 31 -25.93 -56.43 33.34
C GLU A 31 -25.13 -55.36 34.13
N PRO A 32 -24.93 -55.48 35.46
CA PRO A 32 -24.11 -54.54 36.22
C PRO A 32 -22.63 -54.56 35.80
N ALA A 33 -22.04 -55.74 35.63
CA ALA A 33 -20.63 -55.88 35.23
C ALA A 33 -20.37 -55.24 33.86
N LEU A 34 -21.28 -55.43 32.92
CA LEU A 34 -21.21 -54.79 31.60
C LEU A 34 -21.37 -53.27 31.69
N LYS A 35 -22.31 -52.77 32.50
CA LYS A 35 -22.51 -51.33 32.71
C LYS A 35 -21.28 -50.68 33.35
N GLU A 36 -20.64 -51.34 34.31
CA GLU A 36 -19.47 -50.80 35.00
C GLU A 36 -18.24 -50.74 34.09
N THR A 37 -17.99 -51.79 33.31
CA THR A 37 -16.82 -51.87 32.44
C THR A 37 -16.98 -51.06 31.15
N LEU A 38 -18.09 -51.24 30.44
CA LEU A 38 -18.36 -50.54 29.18
C LEU A 38 -18.78 -49.08 29.40
N GLY A 39 -19.35 -48.75 30.56
CA GLY A 39 -19.71 -47.37 30.93
C GLY A 39 -18.50 -46.47 31.21
N LYS A 40 -17.29 -47.04 31.40
CA LYS A 40 -16.04 -46.29 31.52
C LYS A 40 -15.54 -45.73 30.18
N LEU A 41 -16.07 -46.20 29.05
CA LEU A 41 -15.70 -45.72 27.72
C LEU A 41 -16.42 -44.41 27.39
N THR A 42 -15.71 -43.45 26.81
CA THR A 42 -16.34 -42.30 26.17
C THR A 42 -17.07 -42.73 24.89
N THR A 43 -17.94 -41.84 24.40
CA THR A 43 -18.77 -42.12 23.22
C THR A 43 -17.94 -42.35 21.97
N GLU A 44 -16.78 -41.69 21.85
CA GLU A 44 -15.83 -41.85 20.75
C GLU A 44 -15.02 -43.14 20.88
N GLU A 45 -14.56 -43.47 22.09
CA GLU A 45 -13.80 -44.70 22.36
C GLU A 45 -14.66 -45.95 22.17
N PHE A 46 -15.98 -45.85 22.33
CA PHE A 46 -16.90 -46.96 22.05
C PHE A 46 -16.95 -47.35 20.56
N TYR A 47 -16.71 -46.39 19.66
CA TYR A 47 -16.58 -46.67 18.22
C TYR A 47 -15.23 -47.32 17.88
N ASN A 48 -14.22 -47.20 18.74
CA ASN A 48 -12.93 -47.83 18.55
C ASN A 48 -13.01 -49.34 18.89
N SER A 49 -12.94 -50.18 17.85
CA SER A 49 -13.11 -51.63 17.98
C SER A 49 -12.10 -52.28 18.94
N PRO A 50 -10.77 -52.04 18.83
CA PRO A 50 -9.79 -52.52 19.82
C PRO A 50 -10.10 -52.16 21.28
N MET A 51 -10.47 -50.90 21.55
CA MET A 51 -10.77 -50.45 22.92
C MET A 51 -12.01 -51.12 23.47
N ARG A 52 -13.05 -51.27 22.64
CA ARG A 52 -14.28 -51.96 22.99
C ARG A 52 -14.04 -53.44 23.27
N VAL A 53 -13.24 -54.12 22.46
CA VAL A 53 -12.89 -55.53 22.68
C VAL A 53 -12.12 -55.70 24.00
N LYS A 54 -11.14 -54.82 24.26
CA LYS A 54 -10.39 -54.84 25.52
C LYS A 54 -11.29 -54.69 26.75
N LYS A 55 -12.27 -53.79 26.69
CA LYS A 55 -13.24 -53.61 27.79
C LYS A 55 -14.24 -54.74 27.90
N ALA A 56 -14.63 -55.36 26.78
CA ALA A 56 -15.44 -56.58 26.81
C ALA A 56 -14.68 -57.76 27.42
N GLU A 57 -13.37 -57.85 27.20
CA GLU A 57 -12.49 -58.84 27.82
C GLU A 57 -12.36 -58.60 29.33
N GLU A 58 -12.15 -57.36 29.77
CA GLU A 58 -12.18 -57.00 31.20
C GLU A 58 -13.53 -57.38 31.84
N ALA A 59 -14.65 -57.16 31.14
CA ALA A 59 -15.98 -57.55 31.61
C ALA A 59 -16.13 -59.07 31.72
N LYS A 60 -15.57 -59.82 30.77
CA LYS A 60 -15.53 -61.28 30.79
C LYS A 60 -14.77 -61.79 32.02
N ASP A 61 -13.59 -61.23 32.28
CA ASP A 61 -12.77 -61.64 33.41
C ASP A 61 -13.47 -61.36 34.75
N GLN A 62 -14.11 -60.19 34.88
CA GLN A 62 -14.89 -59.83 36.07
C GLN A 62 -16.10 -60.76 36.25
N LEU A 63 -16.78 -61.12 35.17
CA LEU A 63 -17.89 -62.08 35.22
C LEU A 63 -17.44 -63.49 35.60
N ASN A 64 -16.30 -63.93 35.08
CA ASN A 64 -15.73 -65.24 35.38
C ASN A 64 -15.29 -65.35 36.85
N MET A 65 -14.84 -64.27 37.50
CA MET A 65 -14.54 -64.28 38.94
C MET A 65 -15.76 -64.67 39.78
N GLU A 66 -16.96 -64.21 39.41
CA GLU A 66 -18.19 -64.50 40.16
C GLU A 66 -18.89 -65.78 39.71
N LEU A 67 -18.93 -66.05 38.40
CA LEU A 67 -19.70 -67.15 37.81
C LEU A 67 -18.98 -68.50 37.89
N ASN A 68 -17.65 -68.52 37.91
CA ASN A 68 -16.89 -69.76 38.08
C ASN A 68 -17.18 -70.43 39.43
N LEU A 69 -17.44 -69.64 40.48
CA LEU A 69 -17.83 -70.15 41.81
C LEU A 69 -19.17 -70.90 41.78
N LYS A 70 -19.99 -70.66 40.74
CA LYS A 70 -21.30 -71.28 40.54
C LYS A 70 -21.28 -72.36 39.45
N GLY A 71 -20.11 -72.70 38.91
CA GLY A 71 -19.96 -73.72 37.87
C GLY A 71 -20.26 -73.26 36.44
N ILE A 72 -20.34 -71.94 36.18
CA ILE A 72 -20.59 -71.36 34.86
C ILE A 72 -19.34 -70.61 34.40
N GLU A 73 -18.89 -70.89 33.17
CA GLU A 73 -17.74 -70.22 32.57
C GLU A 73 -18.18 -69.41 31.35
N VAL A 74 -17.79 -68.14 31.28
CA VAL A 74 -18.09 -67.22 30.18
C VAL A 74 -16.91 -67.23 29.20
N ASP A 75 -17.19 -67.71 27.98
CA ASP A 75 -16.19 -67.79 26.92
C ASP A 75 -15.97 -66.43 26.27
N GLN A 76 -17.04 -65.72 25.91
CA GLN A 76 -16.96 -64.44 25.22
C GLN A 76 -18.12 -63.48 25.52
N VAL A 77 -17.77 -62.20 25.64
CA VAL A 77 -18.71 -61.09 25.74
C VAL A 77 -18.67 -60.30 24.44
N LEU A 78 -19.77 -60.33 23.68
CA LEU A 78 -19.89 -59.65 22.39
C LEU A 78 -20.95 -58.56 22.47
N VAL A 79 -20.58 -57.34 22.08
CA VAL A 79 -21.49 -56.20 21.96
C VAL A 79 -22.07 -56.19 20.54
N ARG A 80 -23.38 -56.42 20.41
CA ARG A 80 -24.05 -56.50 19.11
C ARG A 80 -24.57 -55.15 18.61
N TYR A 81 -25.37 -54.48 19.43
CA TYR A 81 -25.93 -53.16 19.15
C TYR A 81 -25.85 -52.30 20.40
N PHE A 82 -25.50 -51.03 20.23
CA PHE A 82 -25.59 -50.03 21.27
C PHE A 82 -26.48 -48.90 20.78
N LYS A 83 -27.29 -48.36 21.67
CA LYS A 83 -28.11 -47.17 21.43
C LYS A 83 -27.85 -46.20 22.57
N TYR A 84 -27.55 -44.96 22.24
CA TYR A 84 -27.53 -43.89 23.23
C TYR A 84 -28.94 -43.39 23.50
N SER A 85 -29.16 -42.82 24.67
CA SER A 85 -30.39 -42.07 24.91
C SER A 85 -30.43 -40.84 23.97
N PRO A 86 -31.62 -40.42 23.51
CA PRO A 86 -31.74 -39.26 22.63
C PRO A 86 -31.11 -37.98 23.21
N GLU A 87 -31.14 -37.83 24.53
CA GLU A 87 -30.54 -36.69 25.24
C GLU A 87 -29.01 -36.68 25.12
N ILE A 88 -28.37 -37.83 25.33
CA ILE A 88 -26.91 -37.97 25.20
C ILE A 88 -26.49 -37.74 23.75
N GLN A 89 -27.24 -38.29 22.79
CA GLN A 89 -26.98 -38.08 21.37
C GLN A 89 -26.98 -36.59 21.00
N LYS A 90 -27.99 -35.84 21.45
CA LYS A 90 -28.09 -34.39 21.23
C LYS A 90 -26.91 -33.63 21.84
N ASN A 91 -26.47 -34.01 23.04
CA ASN A 91 -25.33 -33.38 23.71
C ASN A 91 -24.01 -33.64 22.97
N ILE A 92 -23.82 -34.85 22.43
CA ILE A 92 -22.64 -35.20 21.62
C ILE A 92 -22.61 -34.36 20.33
N GLU A 93 -23.75 -34.26 19.64
CA GLU A 93 -23.87 -33.46 18.41
C GLU A 93 -23.62 -31.98 18.66
N ALA A 94 -24.19 -31.43 19.75
CA ALA A 94 -23.97 -30.04 20.14
C ALA A 94 -22.49 -29.76 20.45
N LYS A 95 -21.83 -30.64 21.21
CA LYS A 95 -20.40 -30.52 21.50
C LYS A 95 -19.55 -30.56 20.23
N LYS A 96 -19.84 -31.49 19.32
CA LYS A 96 -19.13 -31.62 18.04
C LYS A 96 -19.30 -30.37 17.16
N LEU A 97 -20.50 -29.81 17.11
CA LEU A 97 -20.77 -28.57 16.38
C LEU A 97 -19.99 -27.40 16.98
N GLN A 98 -19.97 -27.29 18.32
CA GLN A 98 -19.23 -26.25 19.03
C GLN A 98 -17.71 -26.38 18.77
N ASP A 99 -17.15 -27.58 18.87
CA ASP A 99 -15.73 -27.82 18.59
C ASP A 99 -15.40 -27.41 17.14
N GLN A 100 -16.22 -27.80 16.18
CA GLN A 100 -16.06 -27.41 14.78
C GLN A 100 -16.11 -25.88 14.60
N MET A 101 -17.03 -25.19 15.28
CA MET A 101 -17.11 -23.73 15.27
C MET A 101 -15.87 -23.07 15.88
N VAL A 102 -15.29 -23.63 16.94
CA VAL A 102 -14.04 -23.10 17.53
C VAL A 102 -12.88 -23.21 16.54
N PHE A 103 -12.78 -24.34 15.82
CA PHE A 103 -11.75 -24.50 14.79
C PHE A 103 -11.91 -23.52 13.63
N THR A 104 -13.14 -23.35 13.11
CA THR A 104 -13.41 -22.40 12.01
C THR A 104 -13.16 -20.96 12.45
N ASN A 105 -13.61 -20.58 13.64
CA ASN A 105 -13.38 -19.24 14.18
C ASN A 105 -11.89 -18.96 14.41
N ARG A 106 -11.12 -19.95 14.91
CA ARG A 106 -9.67 -19.80 15.09
C ARG A 106 -8.94 -19.66 13.76
N ALA A 107 -9.36 -20.40 12.74
CA ALA A 107 -8.81 -20.28 11.38
C ALA A 107 -9.16 -18.90 10.76
N ALA A 108 -10.42 -18.49 10.85
CA ALA A 108 -10.88 -17.19 10.37
C ALA A 108 -10.17 -16.02 11.07
N ALA A 109 -9.98 -16.10 12.39
CA ALA A 109 -9.26 -15.09 13.15
C ALA A 109 -7.78 -14.98 12.75
N ARG A 110 -7.12 -16.11 12.43
CA ARG A 110 -5.74 -16.10 11.90
C ARG A 110 -5.69 -15.46 10.52
N ALA A 111 -6.58 -15.86 9.62
CA ALA A 111 -6.67 -15.30 8.28
C ALA A 111 -6.91 -13.77 8.31
N ALA A 112 -7.84 -13.30 9.14
CA ALA A 112 -8.12 -11.88 9.30
C ALA A 112 -6.92 -11.09 9.85
N LYS A 113 -6.14 -11.69 10.77
CA LYS A 113 -4.93 -11.06 11.31
C LYS A 113 -3.84 -10.94 10.25
N GLU A 114 -3.62 -11.99 9.46
CA GLU A 114 -2.66 -11.98 8.36
C GLU A 114 -3.07 -11.00 7.26
N GLU A 115 -4.36 -10.94 6.91
CA GLU A 115 -4.89 -9.99 5.95
C GLU A 115 -4.71 -8.53 6.43
N ALA A 116 -4.97 -8.25 7.70
CA ALA A 116 -4.72 -6.94 8.28
C ALA A 116 -3.23 -6.55 8.26
N GLN A 117 -2.33 -7.50 8.51
CA GLN A 117 -0.88 -7.28 8.41
C GLN A 117 -0.44 -7.04 6.97
N LEU A 118 -0.91 -7.85 6.02
CA LEU A 118 -0.64 -7.67 4.59
C LEU A 118 -1.09 -6.28 4.13
N LYS A 119 -2.32 -5.87 4.50
CA LYS A 119 -2.86 -4.55 4.17
C LYS A 119 -2.00 -3.43 4.73
N LYS A 120 -1.53 -3.55 5.97
CA LYS A 120 -0.60 -2.59 6.57
C LYS A 120 0.71 -2.49 5.79
N ILE A 121 1.34 -3.62 5.47
CA ILE A 121 2.60 -3.67 4.69
C ILE A 121 2.42 -3.07 3.30
N VAL A 122 1.31 -3.39 2.63
CA VAL A 122 0.99 -2.86 1.30
C VAL A 122 0.77 -1.35 1.34
N GLN A 123 0.10 -0.83 2.37
CA GLN A 123 -0.06 0.62 2.58
C GLN A 123 1.27 1.31 2.85
N GLU A 124 2.10 0.75 3.74
CA GLU A 124 3.45 1.27 4.01
C GLU A 124 4.32 1.26 2.76
N GLY A 125 4.29 0.17 1.98
CA GLY A 125 5.01 0.03 0.72
C GLY A 125 4.55 1.06 -0.33
N MET A 126 3.25 1.31 -0.45
CA MET A 126 2.72 2.36 -1.34
C MET A 126 3.19 3.75 -0.95
N VAL A 127 3.21 4.08 0.35
CA VAL A 127 3.69 5.38 0.85
C VAL A 127 5.17 5.55 0.55
N ILE A 128 6.00 4.53 0.84
CA ILE A 128 7.44 4.57 0.57
C ILE A 128 7.69 4.74 -0.94
N ALA A 129 7.00 3.97 -1.78
CA ALA A 129 7.14 4.08 -3.23
C ALA A 129 6.73 5.47 -3.75
N ALA A 130 5.64 6.05 -3.22
CA ALA A 130 5.20 7.39 -3.59
C ALA A 130 6.23 8.47 -3.18
N VAL A 131 6.76 8.39 -1.96
CA VAL A 131 7.82 9.30 -1.49
C VAL A 131 9.06 9.18 -2.37
N GLU A 132 9.48 7.97 -2.72
CA GLU A 132 10.64 7.75 -3.57
C GLU A 132 10.43 8.27 -5.00
N MET A 133 9.22 8.11 -5.56
CA MET A 133 8.88 8.69 -6.86
C MET A 133 8.92 10.22 -6.83
N GLU A 134 8.39 10.86 -5.80
CA GLU A 134 8.44 12.31 -5.64
C GLU A 134 9.87 12.81 -5.43
N ASN A 135 10.69 12.10 -4.65
CA ASN A 135 12.12 12.37 -4.50
C ASN A 135 12.85 12.27 -5.84
N GLY A 136 12.56 11.26 -6.64
CA GLY A 136 13.09 11.08 -7.99
C GLY A 136 12.74 12.25 -8.91
N LYS A 137 11.47 12.69 -8.94
CA LYS A 137 11.02 13.86 -9.71
C LYS A 137 11.71 15.15 -9.25
N ALA A 138 11.82 15.35 -7.93
CA ALA A 138 12.50 16.50 -7.34
C ALA A 138 14.00 16.50 -7.69
N TYR A 139 14.63 15.33 -7.69
CA TYR A 139 16.03 15.17 -8.10
C TYR A 139 16.25 15.52 -9.58
N VAL A 140 15.41 15.00 -10.48
CA VAL A 140 15.46 15.32 -11.91
C VAL A 140 15.27 16.82 -12.14
N THR A 141 14.26 17.43 -11.51
CA THR A 141 14.01 18.88 -11.61
C THR A 141 15.22 19.69 -11.14
N ARG A 142 15.82 19.31 -10.01
CA ARG A 142 17.03 19.99 -9.48
C ARG A 142 18.20 19.87 -10.44
N LYS A 143 18.44 18.69 -11.01
CA LYS A 143 19.53 18.47 -11.97
C LYS A 143 19.32 19.23 -13.27
N ILE A 144 18.09 19.34 -13.75
CA ILE A 144 17.76 20.18 -14.91
C ILE A 144 18.02 21.65 -14.60
N ALA A 145 17.57 22.14 -13.44
CA ALA A 145 17.80 23.52 -13.01
C ALA A 145 19.30 23.85 -12.87
N GLU A 146 20.10 22.94 -12.27
CA GLU A 146 21.56 23.06 -12.17
C GLU A 146 22.20 23.12 -13.56
N LYS A 147 21.81 22.22 -14.48
CA LYS A 147 22.30 22.20 -15.86
C LYS A 147 21.97 23.51 -16.58
N ASP A 148 20.74 23.98 -16.48
CA ASP A 148 20.29 25.20 -17.16
C ASP A 148 21.00 26.44 -16.60
N LEU A 149 21.20 26.51 -15.29
CA LEU A 149 22.00 27.56 -14.65
C LEU A 149 23.44 27.54 -15.16
N TYR A 150 24.05 26.36 -15.21
CA TYR A 150 25.41 26.19 -15.73
C TYR A 150 25.52 26.66 -17.18
N VAL A 151 24.63 26.19 -18.07
CA VAL A 151 24.62 26.60 -19.49
C VAL A 151 24.42 28.11 -19.63
N ARG A 152 23.49 28.71 -18.85
CA ARG A 152 23.27 30.16 -18.86
C ARG A 152 24.51 30.93 -18.41
N SER A 153 25.20 30.47 -17.36
CA SER A 153 26.43 31.11 -16.89
C SER A 153 27.55 31.07 -17.93
N ILE A 154 27.73 29.93 -18.60
CA ILE A 154 28.75 29.78 -19.66
C ILE A 154 28.42 30.68 -20.85
N LYS A 155 27.15 30.72 -21.29
CA LYS A 155 26.73 31.61 -22.38
C LYS A 155 26.93 33.08 -22.02
N ALA A 156 26.52 33.50 -20.83
CA ALA A 156 26.70 34.87 -20.36
C ALA A 156 28.18 35.27 -20.32
N ASN A 157 29.06 34.39 -19.85
CA ASN A 157 30.50 34.62 -19.85
C ASN A 157 31.08 34.71 -21.26
N ALA A 158 30.64 33.84 -22.17
CA ALA A 158 31.05 33.88 -23.57
C ALA A 158 30.59 35.17 -24.27
N ASP A 159 29.33 35.57 -24.08
CA ASP A 159 28.76 36.80 -24.62
C ASP A 159 29.50 38.02 -24.08
N LEU A 160 29.81 38.05 -22.78
CA LEU A 160 30.61 39.10 -22.17
C LEU A 160 31.99 39.20 -22.83
N LEU A 161 32.68 38.07 -23.04
CA LEU A 161 33.99 38.05 -23.71
C LEU A 161 33.90 38.56 -25.16
N VAL A 162 32.89 38.13 -25.92
CA VAL A 162 32.65 38.61 -27.29
C VAL A 162 32.40 40.12 -27.28
N LYS A 163 31.57 40.62 -26.36
CA LYS A 163 31.27 42.06 -26.24
C LYS A 163 32.50 42.87 -25.87
N LEU A 164 33.35 42.38 -24.98
CA LEU A 164 34.62 43.01 -24.64
C LEU A 164 35.57 43.04 -25.85
N ALA A 165 35.67 41.95 -26.59
CA ALA A 165 36.49 41.89 -27.80
C ALA A 165 35.95 42.81 -28.91
N GLU A 166 34.63 42.89 -29.09
CA GLU A 166 33.98 43.82 -30.01
C GLU A 166 34.25 45.28 -29.63
N ALA A 167 34.10 45.61 -28.33
CA ALA A 167 34.39 46.94 -27.81
C ALA A 167 35.86 47.33 -28.05
N GLU A 168 36.78 46.40 -27.79
CA GLU A 168 38.21 46.61 -28.03
C GLU A 168 38.54 46.78 -29.52
N ARG A 169 37.93 45.97 -30.39
CA ARG A 169 38.04 46.12 -31.85
C ARG A 169 37.56 47.50 -32.30
N VAL A 170 36.42 47.96 -31.79
CA VAL A 170 35.89 49.30 -32.10
C VAL A 170 36.82 50.38 -31.57
N ARG A 171 37.37 50.23 -30.36
CA ARG A 171 38.35 51.15 -29.78
C ARG A 171 39.60 51.26 -30.67
N LEU A 172 40.18 50.12 -31.08
CA LEU A 172 41.34 50.07 -31.96
C LEU A 172 41.04 50.65 -33.35
N LYS A 173 39.87 50.35 -33.92
CA LYS A 173 39.42 50.93 -35.20
C LYS A 173 39.27 52.45 -35.11
N ASN A 174 38.68 52.95 -34.02
CA ASN A 174 38.55 54.38 -33.77
C ASN A 174 39.92 55.05 -33.56
N ALA A 175 40.86 54.38 -32.91
CA ALA A 175 42.24 54.87 -32.79
C ALA A 175 42.96 54.93 -34.15
N ALA A 176 42.82 53.90 -34.99
CA ALA A 176 43.39 53.88 -36.34
C ALA A 176 42.77 54.97 -37.25
N LEU A 177 41.45 55.17 -37.19
CA LEU A 177 40.72 56.22 -37.90
C LEU A 177 40.97 57.64 -37.38
N LYS A 178 41.75 57.81 -36.30
CA LYS A 178 42.24 59.10 -35.79
C LYS A 178 43.71 59.36 -36.16
N GLY A 179 44.39 58.46 -36.87
CA GLY A 179 45.78 58.60 -37.29
C GLY A 179 46.03 59.62 -38.42
N ILE A 180 47.26 59.64 -38.97
CA ILE A 180 47.77 60.66 -39.91
C ILE A 180 46.99 60.72 -41.27
N GLY A 181 46.09 59.77 -41.55
CA GLY A 181 45.24 59.75 -42.76
C GLY A 181 43.78 60.21 -42.57
N SER A 182 43.39 60.61 -41.35
CA SER A 182 41.98 60.80 -40.97
C SER A 182 41.32 62.01 -41.62
N ASP A 183 42.02 63.14 -41.62
CA ASP A 183 41.50 64.41 -42.17
C ASP A 183 41.22 64.31 -43.68
N ARG A 184 42.11 63.61 -44.41
CA ARG A 184 41.94 63.35 -45.85
C ARG A 184 40.75 62.44 -46.14
N MET A 185 40.50 61.45 -45.28
CA MET A 185 39.36 60.54 -45.42
C MET A 185 38.02 61.24 -45.15
N VAL A 186 37.96 62.11 -44.14
CA VAL A 186 36.76 62.93 -43.85
C VAL A 186 36.49 63.88 -45.03
N GLY A 187 37.51 64.53 -45.58
CA GLY A 187 37.38 65.37 -46.77
C GLY A 187 36.82 64.62 -47.99
N LEU A 188 37.31 63.42 -48.27
CA LEU A 188 36.80 62.56 -49.36
C LEU A 188 35.33 62.15 -49.16
N LYS A 189 34.91 61.81 -47.94
CA LYS A 189 33.51 61.48 -47.65
C LYS A 189 32.59 62.69 -47.73
N MET A 190 33.03 63.85 -47.26
CA MET A 190 32.28 65.09 -47.42
C MET A 190 32.11 65.46 -48.90
N ALA A 191 33.17 65.33 -49.71
CA ALA A 191 33.08 65.56 -51.14
C ALA A 191 32.07 64.63 -51.83
N GLN A 192 31.96 63.36 -51.41
CA GLN A 192 30.91 62.45 -51.89
C GLN A 192 29.51 62.87 -51.46
N ALA A 193 29.33 63.29 -50.20
CA ALA A 193 28.04 63.74 -49.67
C ALA A 193 27.54 65.02 -50.38
N TYR A 194 28.45 65.97 -50.65
CA TYR A 194 28.12 67.20 -51.36
C TYR A 194 27.78 66.99 -52.84
N LYS A 195 28.21 65.89 -53.46
CA LYS A 195 27.93 65.60 -54.87
C LYS A 195 26.44 65.34 -55.17
N GLY A 196 25.61 65.07 -54.16
CA GLY A 196 24.20 64.71 -54.31
C GLY A 196 23.19 65.72 -53.77
N LEU A 197 23.62 66.90 -53.32
CA LEU A 197 22.71 67.91 -52.77
C LEU A 197 22.41 69.00 -53.81
N ASP A 198 21.14 69.17 -54.16
CA ASP A 198 20.63 70.36 -54.87
C ASP A 198 20.48 71.52 -53.87
N LEU A 199 21.24 72.59 -54.10
CA LEU A 199 21.24 73.79 -53.26
C LEU A 199 20.03 74.68 -53.60
N ILE A 200 19.05 74.75 -52.69
CA ILE A 200 17.95 75.73 -52.78
C ILE A 200 18.27 76.91 -51.84
N ILE A 201 18.38 78.13 -52.40
CA ILE A 201 18.60 79.37 -51.65
C ILE A 201 17.25 80.09 -51.48
N LEU A 202 16.84 80.38 -50.25
CA LEU A 202 15.61 81.13 -49.92
C LEU A 202 15.97 82.59 -49.52
N PRO A 203 15.68 83.60 -50.34
CA PRO A 203 15.86 85.01 -49.98
C PRO A 203 14.68 85.53 -49.13
N SER A 204 14.97 86.24 -48.03
CA SER A 204 14.01 86.72 -47.02
C SER A 204 13.65 88.21 -47.19
N ASP A 205 13.48 88.69 -48.42
CA ASP A 205 13.13 90.09 -48.73
C ASP A 205 11.85 90.14 -49.58
N GLY A 206 10.68 90.20 -48.94
CA GLY A 206 9.37 90.24 -49.62
C GLY A 206 8.31 90.95 -48.76
N ALA A 207 7.19 91.38 -49.37
CA ALA A 207 6.23 92.37 -48.85
C ALA A 207 5.58 92.10 -47.46
N HIS A 208 5.82 90.94 -46.84
CA HIS A 208 5.40 90.59 -45.47
C HIS A 208 6.56 90.12 -44.58
N GLY A 209 7.79 90.36 -45.00
CA GLY A 209 9.02 90.07 -44.26
C GLY A 209 9.31 91.18 -43.25
N VAL A 210 9.41 90.80 -41.99
CA VAL A 210 9.81 91.71 -40.91
C VAL A 210 11.33 91.79 -40.87
N ASN A 211 11.89 92.95 -41.21
CA ASN A 211 13.30 93.28 -40.98
C ASN A 211 13.43 93.95 -39.60
N PRO A 212 13.96 93.26 -38.58
CA PRO A 212 14.06 93.78 -37.21
C PRO A 212 15.07 94.94 -37.04
N LEU A 213 15.69 95.43 -38.11
CA LEU A 213 16.66 96.54 -38.08
C LEU A 213 16.10 97.89 -38.61
N ASP A 214 14.85 97.95 -39.08
CA ASP A 214 14.22 99.18 -39.59
C ASP A 214 13.29 99.83 -38.53
N LEU A 215 13.84 100.78 -37.76
CA LEU A 215 13.13 101.47 -36.67
C LEU A 215 11.94 102.33 -37.14
N ASN A 216 11.97 102.85 -38.37
CA ASN A 216 10.97 103.81 -38.84
C ASN A 216 9.63 103.16 -39.18
N ASN A 217 9.66 101.98 -39.83
CA ASN A 217 8.45 101.17 -40.06
C ASN A 217 7.87 100.64 -38.74
N THR A 218 8.73 100.36 -37.77
CA THR A 218 8.32 99.86 -36.45
C THR A 218 7.59 100.94 -35.64
N LEU A 219 8.02 102.22 -35.71
CA LEU A 219 7.39 103.34 -35.00
C LEU A 219 6.00 103.73 -35.54
N GLN A 220 5.71 103.49 -36.82
CA GLN A 220 4.37 103.73 -37.39
C GLN A 220 3.35 102.64 -36.99
N LEU A 221 3.81 101.43 -36.68
CA LEU A 221 2.93 100.33 -36.26
C LEU A 221 2.38 100.50 -34.83
N PHE A 222 2.97 101.39 -34.01
CA PHE A 222 2.64 101.57 -32.58
C PHE A 222 1.94 102.92 -32.23
N ASP A 223 1.47 103.69 -33.22
CA ASP A 223 0.58 104.88 -33.16
C ASP A 223 0.58 105.72 -31.84
N VAL A 224 1.66 106.48 -31.58
CA VAL A 224 1.78 107.39 -30.43
C VAL A 224 1.68 108.86 -30.88
N ARG A 225 0.56 109.54 -30.58
CA ARG A 225 0.33 110.97 -30.81
C ARG A 225 1.26 111.86 -29.95
N LYS A 226 2.02 112.74 -30.60
CA LYS A 226 2.81 113.83 -29.98
C LYS A 226 1.91 115.01 -29.56
N ARG A 227 2.00 115.47 -28.31
CA ARG A 227 1.32 116.65 -27.76
C ARG A 227 2.36 117.72 -27.34
N GLY A 228 2.21 118.93 -27.91
CA GLY A 228 2.78 120.22 -27.46
C GLY A 228 4.12 120.65 -28.08
N GLU A 229 4.39 121.91 -28.45
CA GLU A 229 3.55 123.12 -28.58
C GLU A 229 4.41 124.26 -29.17
N LYS A 230 3.97 124.88 -30.28
CA LYS A 230 3.79 126.33 -30.48
C LYS A 230 3.11 126.58 -31.82
#